data_AF-A0A353DLZ2-F1
#
_entry.id   AF-A0A353DLZ2-F1
#
_cell.length_a   1.000
_cell.length_b   1.000
_cell.length_c   1.000
_cell.angle_alpha   90.00
_cell.angle_beta   90.00
_cell.angle_gamma   90.00
#
_symmetry.space_group_name_H-M   'P 1'
#
loop_
_entity.id
_entity.type
_entity.pdbx_description
1 polymer ?
#
loop_
_entity_poly.entity_id
_entity_poly.type
_entity_poly.pdbx_seq_one_letter_code
_entity_poly.pdbx_strand_id
1 'polypeptide(L)'
;MNREEIKQNIVAILKENLDEFQNTDIQESTVINTDAALDSMRFIYVMTKIESTFGISVPEKKWAKLQTLGDAIDAVEEELAKKK
;
A
#
# COMPACT_ATOMS: atom_id res chain seq x y z
N MET A 1 11.62 7.42 -8.58
CA MET A 1 10.38 6.65 -8.58
C MET A 1 9.26 7.61 -8.81
N ASN A 2 8.48 7.37 -9.86
CA ASN A 2 7.28 8.13 -10.15
C ASN A 2 6.06 7.48 -9.49
N ARG A 3 5.00 8.25 -9.22
CA ARG A 3 3.73 7.78 -8.67
C ARG A 3 3.20 6.51 -9.35
N GLU A 4 3.32 6.44 -10.67
CA GLU A 4 2.92 5.28 -11.48
C GLU A 4 3.72 4.01 -11.14
N GLU A 5 5.02 4.12 -10.94
CA GLU A 5 5.86 2.99 -10.54
C GLU A 5 5.51 2.52 -9.13
N ILE A 6 5.27 3.46 -8.21
CA ILE A 6 4.86 3.15 -6.83
C ILE A 6 3.53 2.39 -6.87
N LYS A 7 2.54 2.90 -7.61
CA LYS A 7 1.25 2.26 -7.83
C LYS A 7 1.40 0.84 -8.36
N GLN A 8 2.18 0.63 -9.43
CA GLN A 8 2.35 -0.70 -9.99
C GLN A 8 3.00 -1.68 -9.01
N ASN A 9 4.01 -1.24 -8.25
CA ASN A 9 4.66 -2.07 -7.24
C ASN A 9 3.68 -2.43 -6.10
N ILE A 10 2.91 -1.47 -5.58
CA ILE A 10 1.93 -1.73 -4.52
C ILE A 10 0.82 -2.65 -5.03
N VAL A 11 0.31 -2.43 -6.25
CA VAL A 11 -0.69 -3.29 -6.88
C VAL A 11 -0.15 -4.71 -7.08
N ALA A 12 1.10 -4.87 -7.52
CA ALA A 12 1.73 -6.17 -7.62
C ALA A 12 1.78 -6.88 -6.27
N ILE A 13 2.22 -6.20 -5.21
CA ILE A 13 2.26 -6.74 -3.85
C ILE A 13 0.85 -7.14 -3.39
N LEU A 14 -0.15 -6.29 -3.58
CA LEU A 14 -1.54 -6.62 -3.23
C LEU A 14 -2.01 -7.88 -3.96
N LYS A 15 -1.80 -7.96 -5.29
CA LYS A 15 -2.19 -9.12 -6.10
C LYS A 15 -1.43 -10.40 -5.75
N GLU A 16 -0.16 -10.30 -5.36
CA GLU A 16 0.65 -11.47 -4.97
C GLU A 16 0.31 -11.99 -3.58
N ASN A 17 -0.17 -11.13 -2.68
CA ASN A 17 -0.40 -11.50 -1.29
C ASN A 17 -1.89 -11.66 -0.94
N LEU A 18 -2.78 -11.21 -1.83
CA LEU A 18 -4.23 -11.19 -1.65
C LEU A 18 -4.93 -11.63 -2.95
N ASP A 19 -5.47 -12.84 -2.93
CA ASP A 19 -6.15 -13.45 -4.08
C ASP A 19 -7.40 -12.64 -4.52
N GLU A 20 -8.07 -11.96 -3.59
CA GLU A 20 -9.24 -11.11 -3.85
C GLU A 20 -8.94 -9.92 -4.77
N PHE A 21 -7.69 -9.46 -4.79
CA PHE A 21 -7.27 -8.34 -5.62
C PHE A 21 -6.65 -8.77 -6.95
N GLN A 22 -6.32 -10.07 -7.15
CA GLN A 22 -5.68 -10.56 -8.39
C GLN A 22 -6.48 -10.21 -9.64
N ASN A 23 -7.78 -10.54 -9.64
CA ASN A 23 -8.69 -10.33 -10.76
C ASN A 23 -9.50 -9.04 -10.65
N THR A 24 -9.14 -8.17 -9.71
CA THR A 24 -9.81 -6.88 -9.50
C THR A 24 -8.99 -5.76 -10.12
N ASP A 25 -9.68 -4.79 -10.72
CA ASP A 25 -9.06 -3.53 -11.14
C ASP A 25 -8.82 -2.67 -9.90
N ILE A 26 -7.57 -2.58 -9.45
CA ILE A 26 -7.20 -1.75 -8.30
C ILE A 26 -6.88 -0.35 -8.81
N GLN A 27 -7.73 0.61 -8.45
CA GLN A 27 -7.56 2.02 -8.73
C GLN A 27 -7.08 2.76 -7.47
N GLU A 28 -6.66 4.01 -7.63
CA GLU A 28 -6.24 4.84 -6.49
C GLU A 28 -7.39 5.07 -5.51
N SER A 29 -8.62 5.12 -6.00
CA SER A 29 -9.83 5.21 -5.19
C SER A 29 -10.24 3.87 -4.55
N THR A 30 -9.58 2.76 -4.90
CA THR A 30 -9.88 1.45 -4.32
C THR A 30 -9.51 1.46 -2.86
N VAL A 31 -10.47 1.11 -2.02
CA VAL A 31 -10.28 1.00 -0.58
C VAL A 31 -9.53 -0.29 -0.29
N ILE A 32 -8.31 -0.16 0.23
CA ILE A 32 -7.47 -1.29 0.64
C ILE A 32 -7.63 -1.59 2.13
N ASN A 33 -8.02 -0.59 2.92
CA ASN A 33 -8.22 -0.70 4.35
C ASN A 33 -9.70 -0.46 4.67
N THR A 34 -10.53 -1.46 4.34
CA THR A 34 -11.85 -1.58 4.97
C THR A 34 -11.69 -2.54 6.13
N ASP A 35 -12.24 -2.15 7.29
CA ASP A 35 -12.32 -2.89 8.57
C ASP A 35 -12.67 -4.40 8.45
N ALA A 36 -13.11 -4.87 7.28
CA ALA A 36 -13.58 -6.21 7.00
C ALA A 36 -12.89 -6.95 5.84
N ALA A 37 -12.09 -6.30 4.97
CA ALA A 37 -11.50 -6.97 3.80
C ALA A 37 -10.07 -7.46 4.07
N LEU A 38 -9.28 -6.70 4.83
CA LEU A 38 -7.97 -7.16 5.29
C LEU A 38 -8.04 -7.44 6.78
N ASP A 39 -8.19 -8.72 7.10
CA ASP A 39 -7.85 -9.27 8.41
C ASP A 39 -6.54 -8.59 8.86
N SER A 40 -6.52 -7.86 9.98
CA SER A 40 -5.50 -6.83 10.27
C SER A 40 -4.05 -7.33 10.10
N MET A 41 -3.82 -8.63 10.25
CA MET A 41 -2.57 -9.32 9.96
C MET A 41 -2.11 -9.23 8.49
N ARG A 42 -3.02 -9.38 7.52
CA ARG A 42 -2.74 -9.28 6.08
C ARG A 42 -2.37 -7.86 5.68
N PHE A 43 -3.07 -6.87 6.21
CA PHE A 43 -2.75 -5.46 5.98
C PHE A 43 -1.35 -5.12 6.50
N ILE A 44 -1.03 -5.51 7.74
CA ILE A 44 0.31 -5.31 8.33
C ILE A 44 1.40 -5.97 7.47
N TYR A 45 1.15 -7.20 6.98
CA TYR A 45 2.09 -7.93 6.13
C TYR A 45 2.32 -7.25 4.78
N VAL A 46 1.26 -6.78 4.11
CA VAL A 46 1.38 -6.01 2.86
C VAL A 46 2.12 -4.70 3.10
N MET A 47 1.80 -3.97 4.17
CA MET A 47 2.46 -2.72 4.51
C MET A 47 3.95 -2.90 4.78
N THR A 48 4.34 -3.91 5.57
CA THR A 48 5.76 -4.23 5.80
C THR A 48 6.48 -4.67 4.52
N LYS A 49 5.79 -5.37 3.61
CA LYS A 49 6.34 -5.71 2.29
C LYS A 49 6.59 -4.46 1.45
N ILE A 50 5.63 -3.53 1.41
CA ILE A 50 5.75 -2.24 0.74
C ILE A 50 6.95 -1.48 1.32
N GLU A 51 7.00 -1.30 2.63
CA GLU A 51 8.11 -0.65 3.32
C GLU A 51 9.46 -1.25 2.95
N SER A 52 9.56 -2.58 2.94
CA SER A 52 10.80 -3.28 2.56
C SER A 52 11.16 -3.11 1.08
N THR A 53 10.17 -3.10 0.18
CA THR A 53 10.37 -2.91 -1.28
C THR A 53 10.89 -1.52 -1.59
N PHE A 54 10.31 -0.50 -0.96
CA PHE A 54 10.71 0.90 -1.16
C PHE A 54 11.86 1.32 -0.22
N GLY A 55 12.19 0.50 0.78
CA GLY A 55 13.15 0.79 1.82
C GLY A 55 12.73 1.95 2.73
N ILE A 56 11.44 2.20 2.90
CA ILE A 56 10.92 3.26 3.78
C ILE A 56 10.40 2.69 5.10
N SER A 57 10.07 3.56 6.05
CA SER A 57 9.34 3.17 7.26
C SER A 57 8.23 4.17 7.51
N VAL A 58 6.99 3.73 7.31
CA VAL A 58 5.76 4.48 7.51
C VAL A 58 5.28 4.17 8.94
N PRO A 59 5.13 5.17 9.83
CA PRO A 59 4.66 4.92 11.19
C PRO A 59 3.24 4.35 11.20
N GLU A 60 2.94 3.42 12.12
CA GLU A 60 1.62 2.78 12.27
C GLU A 60 0.47 3.79 12.45
N LYS A 61 0.75 4.97 13.03
CA LYS A 61 -0.22 6.08 13.13
C LYS A 61 -0.70 6.59 11.76
N LYS A 62 0.16 6.52 10.74
CA LYS A 62 -0.21 6.83 9.36
C LYS A 62 -0.99 5.67 8.74
N TRP A 63 -0.70 4.41 9.10
CA TRP A 63 -1.42 3.24 8.58
C TRP A 63 -2.92 3.33 8.87
N ALA A 64 -3.31 3.79 10.05
CA ALA A 64 -4.70 4.03 10.42
C ALA A 64 -5.42 5.08 9.52
N LYS A 65 -4.66 5.95 8.85
CA LYS A 65 -5.19 6.94 7.90
C LYS A 65 -5.17 6.45 6.46
N LEU A 66 -4.45 5.36 6.15
CA LEU A 66 -4.42 4.78 4.82
C LEU A 66 -5.73 4.05 4.61
N GLN A 67 -6.67 4.67 3.91
CA GLN A 67 -7.94 4.04 3.56
C GLN A 67 -7.87 3.44 2.14
N THR A 68 -7.34 4.22 1.22
CA THR A 68 -7.29 3.88 -0.21
C THR A 68 -5.87 3.54 -0.67
N LEU A 69 -5.78 2.90 -1.84
CA LEU A 69 -4.50 2.71 -2.52
C LEU A 69 -3.81 4.07 -2.76
N GLY A 70 -4.58 5.11 -3.10
CA GLY A 70 -4.08 6.46 -3.29
C GLY A 70 -3.37 6.98 -2.04
N ASP A 71 -3.98 6.80 -0.85
CA ASP A 71 -3.35 7.18 0.41
C ASP A 71 -2.02 6.44 0.63
N ALA A 72 -1.97 5.14 0.32
CA ALA A 72 -0.74 4.35 0.46
C ALA A 72 0.36 4.82 -0.51
N ILE A 73 0.00 5.14 -1.76
CA ILE A 73 0.93 5.69 -2.75
C ILE A 73 1.47 7.04 -2.27
N ASP A 74 0.59 7.96 -1.86
CA ASP A 74 0.97 9.28 -1.36
C ASP A 74 1.88 9.17 -0.13
N ALA A 75 1.56 8.27 0.81
CA ALA A 75 2.41 8.03 1.98
C ALA A 75 3.79 7.49 1.60
N VAL A 76 3.87 6.56 0.66
CA VAL A 76 5.15 6.00 0.18
C VAL A 76 5.96 7.07 -0.56
N GLU A 77 5.31 7.86 -1.42
CA GLU A 77 5.94 8.94 -2.16
C GLU A 77 6.51 10.02 -1.22
N GLU A 78 5.75 10.41 -0.19
CA GLU A 78 6.17 11.38 0.80
C GLU A 78 7.40 10.89 1.60
N GLU A 79 7.41 9.62 2.03
CA GLU A 79 8.54 9.06 2.77
C GLU A 79 9.78 8.84 1.86
N LEU A 80 9.59 8.43 0.61
CA LEU A 80 10.66 8.36 -0.38
C LEU A 80 11.29 9.73 -0.67
N ALA A 81 10.46 10.79 -0.73
CA ALA A 81 10.92 12.15 -0.92
C ALA A 81 11.73 12.66 0.28
N LYS A 82 11.35 12.28 1.51
CA LYS A 82 12.11 12.62 2.74
C LYS A 82 13.44 11.87 2.87
N LYS A 83 13.55 10.68 2.25
CA LYS A 83 14.74 9.84 2.33
C LYS A 83 15.82 10.24 1.31
N LYS A 84 15.47 11.03 0.29
CA LYS A 84 16.42 11.58 -0.71
C LYS A 84 17.13 12.83 -0.17
#